data_AF-A0A961XCR2-F1
#
_entry.id   AF-A0A961XCR2-F1
#
_cell.length_a   1.000
_cell.length_b   1.000
_cell.length_c   1.000
_cell.angle_alpha   90.00
_cell.angle_beta   90.00
_cell.angle_gamma   90.00
#
_symmetry.space_group_name_H-M   'P 1'
#
loop_
_entity.id
_entity.type
_entity.pdbx_description
1 polymer ?
#
loop_
_entity_poly.entity_id
_entity_poly.type
_entity_poly.pdbx_seq_one_letter_code
_entity_poly.pdbx_strand_id
1 'polypeptide(L)'
;MAARRSSTSRPRAPGLHAARRMALLLLSGLSIANVMPAITMARDVAVARPSPRDLYAEYIAEASRRFGVPVAWIRAVMRAESAGEARAVSSAGAMGLMQIMPATWADLRARHGLGRDPYDPRDNILAGTAYLRELHDRYGSPGFLAAYNAGPGRYEASLAGRPLPAETRAYVALLTPIIDGSGSTNPTVIAEIDRSVWTRAPLFIAQSGRNSATASVPADRPADGAPAATAVRDVSAIEPQSNGLFVARTTAGEPQ
;
A
#
# COMPACT_ATOMS: atom_id res chain seq x y z
N MET A 1 39.57 44.77 42.03
CA MET A 1 38.57 45.26 41.05
C MET A 1 37.21 44.71 41.51
N ALA A 2 36.54 45.39 42.45
CA ALA A 2 35.40 46.28 42.19
C ALA A 2 34.26 45.55 41.42
N ALA A 3 33.00 45.47 41.86
CA ALA A 3 32.30 46.18 42.92
C ALA A 3 30.89 45.58 43.21
N ARG A 4 30.42 45.85 44.44
CA ARG A 4 29.05 46.29 44.83
C ARG A 4 27.84 45.33 44.87
N ARG A 5 27.32 45.24 46.12
CA ARG A 5 25.93 45.53 46.62
C ARG A 5 24.86 44.46 46.32
N SER A 6 23.93 44.08 47.22
CA SER A 6 23.34 44.68 48.44
C SER A 6 22.67 43.54 49.25
N SER A 7 22.95 43.34 50.54
CA SER A 7 22.10 43.72 51.69
C SER A 7 20.58 43.54 51.50
N THR A 8 19.93 42.63 52.27
CA THR A 8 19.11 42.97 53.46
C THR A 8 18.48 41.72 54.14
N SER A 9 18.66 41.64 55.48
CA SER A 9 17.73 41.17 56.55
C SER A 9 16.87 39.90 56.35
N ARG A 10 16.68 38.97 57.31
CA ARG A 10 16.69 39.06 58.78
C ARG A 10 16.59 37.62 59.34
N PRO A 11 17.21 37.31 60.48
CA PRO A 11 17.07 36.02 61.16
C PRO A 11 15.94 36.06 62.21
N ARG A 12 15.37 34.90 62.55
CA ARG A 12 14.70 34.68 63.84
C ARG A 12 14.61 33.18 64.16
N ALA A 13 15.57 32.71 64.94
CA ALA A 13 15.31 31.72 65.99
C ALA A 13 14.89 32.51 67.27
N PRO A 14 14.78 31.92 68.47
CA PRO A 14 14.61 30.53 68.88
C PRO A 14 13.49 30.41 69.95
N GLY A 15 13.30 29.20 70.47
CA GLY A 15 12.92 29.03 71.86
C GLY A 15 11.82 28.01 72.08
N LEU A 16 11.81 27.28 73.17
CA LEU A 16 12.63 27.42 74.36
C LEU A 16 12.32 26.17 75.19
N HIS A 17 13.38 25.52 75.69
CA HIS A 17 13.39 24.79 76.97
C HIS A 17 12.49 23.55 77.09
N ALA A 18 12.86 22.50 77.78
CA ALA A 18 14.05 22.12 78.51
C ALA A 18 13.72 20.71 79.03
N ALA A 19 14.76 19.96 79.38
CA ALA A 19 14.81 19.10 80.56
C ALA A 19 13.63 18.10 80.74
N ARG A 20 13.86 16.79 80.85
CA ARG A 20 14.76 16.14 81.80
C ARG A 20 14.38 14.65 81.79
N ARG A 21 15.36 13.80 82.14
CA ARG A 21 15.20 12.50 82.83
C ARG A 21 14.78 11.28 81.99
N MET A 22 15.79 10.55 81.50
CA MET A 22 16.22 9.26 82.05
C MET A 22 15.13 8.39 82.71
N ALA A 23 14.75 7.28 82.10
CA ALA A 23 14.80 5.92 82.66
C ALA A 23 13.93 4.92 81.87
N LEU A 24 14.38 3.68 81.95
CA LEU A 24 13.97 2.45 81.27
C LEU A 24 12.52 1.95 81.54
N LEU A 25 12.06 1.14 80.57
CA LEU A 25 11.27 -0.11 80.68
C LEU A 25 9.72 -0.09 80.64
N LEU A 26 9.24 -0.84 79.62
CA LEU A 26 8.15 -1.83 79.58
C LEU A 26 6.71 -1.42 79.15
N LEU A 27 6.32 -2.12 78.06
CA LEU A 27 5.03 -2.75 77.77
C LEU A 27 3.77 -1.89 77.54
N SER A 28 3.35 -1.84 76.27
CA SER A 28 1.97 -2.02 75.75
C SER A 28 1.93 -1.34 74.37
N GLY A 29 1.74 -2.02 73.24
CA GLY A 29 0.54 -2.77 72.92
C GLY A 29 -0.43 -1.87 72.12
N LEU A 30 -0.09 -1.54 70.88
CA LEU A 30 -1.06 -1.13 69.86
C LEU A 30 -0.46 -1.30 68.45
N SER A 31 -0.36 -2.54 67.98
CA SER A 31 -0.22 -2.79 66.55
C SER A 31 -1.56 -2.44 65.90
N ILE A 32 -1.66 -1.24 65.33
CA ILE A 32 -2.77 -0.90 64.45
C ILE A 32 -2.63 -1.82 63.24
N ALA A 33 -3.51 -2.81 63.15
CA ALA A 33 -3.70 -3.59 61.94
C ALA A 33 -4.24 -2.65 60.85
N ASN A 34 -3.34 -2.01 60.09
CA ASN A 34 -3.68 -1.39 58.83
C ASN A 34 -3.93 -2.52 57.82
N VAL A 35 -5.16 -3.03 57.82
CA VAL A 35 -5.68 -3.76 56.67
C VAL A 35 -5.86 -2.73 55.56
N MET A 36 -4.81 -2.55 54.76
CA MET A 36 -4.98 -1.91 53.46
C MET A 36 -5.89 -2.83 52.65
N PRO A 37 -7.09 -2.40 52.22
CA PRO A 37 -7.74 -3.12 51.15
C PRO A 37 -6.85 -2.93 49.93
N ALA A 38 -6.26 -4.02 49.46
CA ALA A 38 -5.73 -4.04 48.11
C ALA A 38 -6.93 -3.70 47.21
N ILE A 39 -6.99 -2.46 46.73
CA ILE A 39 -7.87 -2.09 45.62
C ILE A 39 -7.34 -2.92 44.47
N THR A 40 -7.91 -4.12 44.34
CA THR A 40 -7.80 -4.92 43.14
C THR A 40 -8.39 -4.03 42.09
N MET A 41 -7.52 -3.38 41.30
CA MET A 41 -7.89 -2.84 40.02
C MET A 41 -8.43 -4.04 39.25
N ALA A 42 -9.73 -4.27 39.34
CA ALA A 42 -10.43 -5.03 38.35
C ALA A 42 -10.10 -4.29 37.06
N ARG A 43 -9.11 -4.82 36.32
CA ARG A 43 -9.04 -4.55 34.89
C ARG A 43 -10.44 -4.89 34.45
N ASP A 44 -11.22 -3.86 34.12
CA ASP A 44 -12.24 -4.05 33.11
C ASP A 44 -11.48 -4.72 31.98
N VAL A 45 -11.66 -6.04 31.87
CA VAL A 45 -11.45 -6.75 30.64
C VAL A 45 -12.43 -6.03 29.75
N ALA A 46 -11.94 -4.99 29.08
CA ALA A 46 -12.64 -4.34 28.01
C ALA A 46 -13.11 -5.52 27.19
N VAL A 47 -14.42 -5.81 27.24
CA VAL A 47 -15.04 -6.85 26.44
C VAL A 47 -14.56 -6.49 25.06
N ALA A 48 -13.60 -7.28 24.55
CA ALA A 48 -12.98 -7.01 23.29
C ALA A 48 -14.17 -6.96 22.34
N ARG A 49 -14.51 -5.75 21.87
CA ARG A 49 -15.51 -5.61 20.82
C ARG A 49 -15.06 -6.64 19.80
N PRO A 50 -15.91 -7.63 19.44
CA PRO A 50 -15.49 -8.66 18.50
C PRO A 50 -14.86 -7.91 17.34
N SER A 51 -13.55 -8.16 17.13
CA SER A 51 -12.83 -7.61 15.99
C SER A 51 -13.76 -7.79 14.80
N PRO A 52 -14.02 -6.74 13.98
CA PRO A 52 -14.98 -6.82 12.88
C PRO A 52 -14.80 -8.18 12.22
N ARG A 53 -15.79 -9.06 12.39
CA ARG A 53 -15.67 -10.46 12.00
C ARG A 53 -15.13 -10.42 10.58
N ASP A 54 -14.02 -11.12 10.34
CA ASP A 54 -13.40 -11.16 9.01
C ASP A 54 -14.49 -11.57 8.01
N LEU A 55 -14.98 -10.58 7.26
CA LEU A 55 -16.25 -10.65 6.52
C LEU A 55 -16.26 -11.81 5.52
N TYR A 56 -15.07 -12.27 5.14
CA TYR A 56 -14.85 -13.31 4.15
C TYR A 56 -14.10 -14.52 4.72
N ALA A 57 -13.96 -14.65 6.05
CA ALA A 57 -13.19 -15.72 6.69
C ALA A 57 -13.57 -17.12 6.21
N GLU A 58 -14.87 -17.40 6.13
CA GLU A 58 -15.38 -18.70 5.72
C GLU A 58 -15.04 -19.01 4.26
N TYR A 59 -15.19 -18.03 3.38
CA TYR A 59 -14.86 -18.16 1.95
C TYR A 59 -13.36 -18.30 1.72
N ILE A 60 -12.54 -17.54 2.46
CA ILE A 60 -11.08 -17.66 2.42
C ILE A 60 -10.64 -19.04 2.94
N ALA A 61 -11.24 -19.53 4.02
CA ALA A 61 -10.93 -20.84 4.56
C ALA A 61 -11.37 -21.96 3.59
N GLU A 62 -12.53 -21.81 2.93
CA GLU A 62 -12.98 -22.71 1.88
C GLU A 62 -11.99 -22.75 0.71
N ALA A 63 -11.63 -21.59 0.17
CA ALA A 63 -10.69 -21.48 -0.95
C ALA A 63 -9.30 -22.04 -0.60
N SER A 64 -8.81 -21.75 0.61
CA SER A 64 -7.55 -22.28 1.11
C SER A 64 -7.55 -23.80 1.15
N ARG A 65 -8.59 -24.43 1.71
CA ARG A 65 -8.72 -25.90 1.74
C ARG A 65 -8.85 -26.49 0.34
N ARG A 66 -9.62 -25.84 -0.54
CA ARG A 66 -9.91 -26.37 -1.89
C ARG A 66 -8.70 -26.35 -2.81
N PHE A 67 -7.86 -25.32 -2.72
CA PHE A 67 -6.75 -25.10 -3.66
C PHE A 67 -5.35 -25.24 -3.03
N GLY A 68 -5.28 -25.50 -1.71
CA GLY A 68 -4.00 -25.66 -1.01
C GLY A 68 -3.17 -24.38 -0.97
N VAL A 69 -3.82 -23.21 -0.98
CA VAL A 69 -3.17 -21.89 -0.88
C VAL A 69 -3.28 -21.40 0.57
N PRO A 70 -2.19 -20.95 1.23
CA PRO A 70 -2.27 -20.46 2.60
C PRO A 70 -3.24 -19.28 2.76
N VAL A 71 -4.05 -19.30 3.83
CA VAL A 71 -4.99 -18.20 4.18
C VAL A 71 -4.30 -16.84 4.20
N ALA A 72 -3.05 -16.78 4.68
CA ALA A 72 -2.27 -15.54 4.72
C ALA A 72 -2.01 -14.97 3.31
N TRP A 73 -1.75 -15.82 2.31
CA TRP A 73 -1.53 -15.39 0.93
C TRP A 73 -2.81 -14.82 0.33
N ILE A 74 -3.93 -15.53 0.50
CA ILE A 74 -5.25 -15.10 -0.01
C ILE A 74 -5.61 -13.72 0.55
N ARG A 75 -5.46 -13.54 1.87
CA ARG A 75 -5.72 -12.25 2.53
C ARG A 75 -4.80 -11.13 2.04
N ALA A 76 -3.52 -11.43 1.82
CA ALA A 76 -2.54 -10.45 1.38
C ALA A 76 -2.83 -9.98 -0.05
N VAL A 77 -3.09 -10.93 -0.96
CA VAL A 77 -3.50 -10.63 -2.35
C VAL A 77 -4.81 -9.85 -2.35
N MET A 78 -5.87 -10.34 -1.69
CA MET A 78 -7.16 -9.66 -1.64
C MET A 78 -7.05 -8.21 -1.12
N ARG A 79 -6.19 -7.98 -0.11
CA ARG A 79 -5.93 -6.63 0.40
C ARG A 79 -5.22 -5.75 -0.62
N ALA A 80 -4.20 -6.27 -1.30
CA ALA A 80 -3.45 -5.55 -2.32
C ALA A 80 -4.31 -5.24 -3.57
N GLU A 81 -5.25 -6.12 -3.90
CA GLU A 81 -6.10 -6.00 -5.09
C GLU A 81 -7.26 -5.03 -4.91
N SER A 82 -8.01 -5.13 -3.82
CA SER A 82 -9.24 -4.33 -3.65
C SER A 82 -9.41 -3.65 -2.30
N ALA A 83 -8.47 -3.84 -1.37
CA ALA A 83 -8.61 -3.48 0.04
C ALA A 83 -9.88 -4.05 0.71
N GLY A 84 -10.46 -5.13 0.16
CA GLY A 84 -11.69 -5.76 0.63
C GLY A 84 -12.98 -5.18 0.04
N GLU A 85 -12.90 -4.33 -0.99
CA GLU A 85 -14.07 -3.83 -1.72
C GLU A 85 -14.57 -4.89 -2.71
N ALA A 86 -15.77 -5.44 -2.45
CA ALA A 86 -16.33 -6.53 -3.23
C ALA A 86 -16.80 -6.12 -4.63
N ARG A 87 -17.14 -4.83 -4.83
CA ARG A 87 -17.58 -4.30 -6.12
C ARG A 87 -16.47 -3.53 -6.86
N ALA A 88 -15.21 -3.70 -6.45
CA ALA A 88 -14.08 -3.01 -7.06
C ALA A 88 -13.96 -3.35 -8.56
N VAL A 89 -13.73 -2.33 -9.38
CA VAL A 89 -13.44 -2.47 -10.80
C VAL A 89 -12.24 -1.59 -11.14
N SER A 90 -11.17 -2.18 -11.67
CA SER A 90 -10.00 -1.40 -12.12
C SER A 90 -10.27 -0.71 -13.46
N SER A 91 -9.42 0.25 -13.83
CA SER A 91 -9.46 0.90 -15.15
C SER A 91 -9.27 -0.09 -16.31
N ALA A 92 -8.60 -1.22 -16.08
CA ALA A 92 -8.45 -2.31 -17.05
C ALA A 92 -9.64 -3.28 -17.06
N GLY A 93 -10.60 -3.12 -16.14
CA GLY A 93 -11.80 -3.96 -16.04
C GLY A 93 -11.63 -5.20 -15.18
N ALA A 94 -10.60 -5.28 -14.34
CA ALA A 94 -10.47 -6.35 -13.35
C ALA A 94 -11.55 -6.23 -12.27
N MET A 95 -12.12 -7.34 -11.80
CA MET A 95 -13.37 -7.35 -11.04
C MET A 95 -13.25 -8.00 -9.66
N GLY A 96 -13.88 -7.37 -8.67
CA GLY A 96 -14.15 -7.92 -7.35
C GLY A 96 -12.95 -7.97 -6.40
N LEU A 97 -13.10 -8.75 -5.33
CA LEU A 97 -12.15 -8.84 -4.20
C LEU A 97 -10.73 -9.20 -4.60
N MET A 98 -10.56 -10.06 -5.61
CA MET A 98 -9.28 -10.56 -6.08
C MET A 98 -8.92 -10.04 -7.48
N GLN A 99 -9.65 -9.02 -7.96
CA GLN A 99 -9.40 -8.33 -9.23
C GLN A 99 -9.16 -9.28 -10.42
N ILE A 100 -10.13 -10.16 -10.69
CA ILE A 100 -10.04 -11.12 -11.78
C ILE A 100 -10.44 -10.46 -13.10
N MET A 101 -9.61 -10.64 -14.13
CA MET A 101 -9.91 -10.15 -15.48
C MET A 101 -11.11 -10.90 -16.09
N PRO A 102 -11.96 -10.25 -16.92
CA PRO A 102 -13.19 -10.88 -17.43
C PRO A 102 -12.98 -12.18 -18.20
N ALA A 103 -11.93 -12.27 -19.03
CA ALA A 103 -11.60 -13.50 -19.75
C ALA A 103 -11.21 -14.62 -18.78
N THR A 104 -10.33 -14.32 -17.82
CA THR A 104 -9.90 -15.26 -16.78
C THR A 104 -11.09 -15.73 -15.92
N TRP A 105 -12.02 -14.83 -15.57
CA TRP A 105 -13.24 -15.17 -14.84
C TRP A 105 -14.11 -16.16 -15.62
N ALA A 106 -14.31 -15.94 -16.93
CA ALA A 106 -15.10 -16.83 -17.76
C ALA A 106 -14.54 -18.26 -17.78
N ASP A 107 -13.22 -18.41 -17.83
CA ASP A 107 -12.55 -19.71 -17.79
C ASP A 107 -12.64 -20.35 -16.41
N LEU A 108 -12.34 -19.59 -15.34
CA LEU A 108 -12.35 -20.10 -13.97
C LEU A 108 -13.74 -20.52 -13.52
N ARG A 109 -14.78 -19.73 -13.82
CA ARG A 109 -16.16 -20.07 -13.42
C ARG A 109 -16.62 -21.37 -14.07
N ALA A 110 -16.26 -21.60 -15.33
CA ALA A 110 -16.60 -22.82 -16.04
C ALA A 110 -15.89 -24.04 -15.44
N ARG A 111 -14.57 -23.92 -15.18
CA ARG A 111 -13.76 -25.02 -14.64
C ARG A 111 -14.09 -25.38 -13.18
N HIS A 112 -14.47 -24.40 -12.38
CA HIS A 112 -14.69 -24.60 -10.94
C HIS A 112 -16.16 -24.62 -10.52
N GLY A 113 -17.09 -24.53 -11.48
CA GLY A 113 -18.53 -24.57 -11.21
C GLY A 113 -19.02 -23.37 -10.41
N LEU A 114 -18.52 -22.18 -10.72
CA LEU A 114 -18.87 -20.93 -10.02
C LEU A 114 -20.08 -20.25 -10.69
N GLY A 115 -20.72 -19.36 -9.94
CA GLY A 115 -21.83 -18.54 -10.38
C GLY A 115 -21.49 -17.57 -11.52
N ARG A 116 -22.48 -16.78 -11.91
CA ARG A 116 -22.35 -15.82 -13.03
C ARG A 116 -21.84 -14.45 -12.59
N ASP A 117 -21.98 -14.10 -11.32
CA ASP A 117 -21.64 -12.79 -10.79
C ASP A 117 -20.16 -12.76 -10.32
N PRO A 118 -19.27 -12.03 -11.01
CA PRO A 118 -17.88 -11.88 -10.59
C PRO A 118 -17.70 -11.06 -9.30
N TYR A 119 -18.77 -10.40 -8.82
CA TYR A 119 -18.76 -9.63 -7.58
C TYR A 119 -19.33 -10.41 -6.39
N ASP A 120 -19.78 -11.65 -6.58
CA ASP A 120 -20.10 -12.53 -5.47
C ASP A 120 -18.81 -12.80 -4.66
N PRO A 121 -18.76 -12.44 -3.37
CA PRO A 121 -17.53 -12.55 -2.59
C PRO A 121 -16.95 -13.96 -2.54
N ARG A 122 -17.81 -14.98 -2.40
CA ARG A 122 -17.38 -16.37 -2.28
C ARG A 122 -16.77 -16.84 -3.60
N ASP A 123 -17.48 -16.64 -4.70
CA ASP A 123 -17.03 -17.12 -6.00
C ASP A 123 -15.81 -16.35 -6.51
N ASN A 124 -15.72 -15.03 -6.27
CA ASN A 124 -14.54 -14.25 -6.62
C ASN A 124 -13.29 -14.71 -5.84
N ILE A 125 -13.43 -14.98 -4.53
CA ILE A 125 -12.33 -15.52 -3.71
C ILE A 125 -11.92 -16.92 -4.18
N LEU A 126 -12.88 -17.79 -4.49
CA LEU A 126 -12.60 -19.13 -5.02
C LEU A 126 -11.86 -19.04 -6.36
N ALA A 127 -12.34 -18.22 -7.30
CA ALA A 127 -11.71 -18.01 -8.60
C ALA A 127 -10.29 -17.46 -8.47
N GLY A 128 -10.09 -16.39 -7.69
CA GLY A 128 -8.78 -15.79 -7.51
C GLY A 128 -7.80 -16.72 -6.80
N THR A 129 -8.26 -17.50 -5.83
CA THR A 129 -7.40 -18.49 -5.16
C THR A 129 -7.01 -19.65 -6.08
N ALA A 130 -7.94 -20.12 -6.92
CA ALA A 130 -7.64 -21.12 -7.94
C ALA A 130 -6.58 -20.59 -8.92
N TYR A 131 -6.74 -19.36 -9.38
CA TYR A 131 -5.80 -18.72 -10.29
C TYR A 131 -4.42 -18.49 -9.66
N LEU A 132 -4.38 -18.04 -8.40
CA LEU A 132 -3.13 -17.95 -7.62
C LEU A 132 -2.42 -19.29 -7.58
N ARG A 133 -3.14 -20.39 -7.31
CA ARG A 133 -2.55 -21.73 -7.27
C ARG A 133 -1.98 -22.14 -8.62
N GLU A 134 -2.72 -21.93 -9.70
CA GLU A 134 -2.28 -22.26 -11.06
C GLU A 134 -0.99 -21.53 -11.44
N LEU A 135 -0.92 -20.23 -11.13
CA LEU A 135 0.28 -19.44 -11.40
C LEU A 135 1.45 -19.85 -10.50
N HIS A 136 1.17 -20.20 -9.24
CA HIS A 136 2.19 -20.69 -8.33
C HIS A 136 2.81 -21.99 -8.84
N ASP A 137 1.98 -22.94 -9.28
CA ASP A 137 2.46 -24.20 -9.85
C ASP A 137 3.26 -24.00 -11.13
N ARG A 138 2.88 -23.00 -11.94
CA ARG A 138 3.53 -22.72 -13.22
C ARG A 138 4.85 -21.96 -13.08
N TYR A 139 4.94 -21.02 -12.15
CA TYR A 139 6.04 -20.04 -12.11
C TYR A 139 6.83 -20.02 -10.80
N GLY A 140 6.33 -20.64 -9.73
CA GLY A 140 6.93 -20.58 -8.40
C GLY A 140 6.99 -19.16 -7.81
N SER A 141 7.56 -19.04 -6.61
CA SER A 141 7.83 -17.74 -5.96
C SER A 141 9.13 -17.11 -6.47
N PRO A 142 9.20 -15.79 -6.72
CA PRO A 142 8.10 -14.82 -6.69
C PRO A 142 7.34 -14.69 -8.04
N GLY A 143 7.68 -15.52 -9.03
CA GLY A 143 7.20 -15.38 -10.41
C GLY A 143 5.67 -15.36 -10.55
N PHE A 144 4.96 -16.14 -9.74
CA PHE A 144 3.51 -16.19 -9.79
C PHE A 144 2.83 -14.86 -9.45
N LEU A 145 3.42 -14.05 -8.57
CA LEU A 145 2.88 -12.74 -8.21
C LEU A 145 3.01 -11.74 -9.36
N ALA A 146 4.15 -11.78 -10.05
CA ALA A 146 4.33 -10.99 -11.25
C ALA A 146 3.34 -11.42 -12.34
N ALA A 147 3.15 -12.72 -12.53
CA ALA A 147 2.18 -13.24 -13.50
C ALA A 147 0.72 -12.92 -13.12
N TYR A 148 0.38 -12.89 -11.83
CA TYR A 148 -0.97 -12.57 -11.36
C TYR A 148 -1.33 -11.12 -11.69
N ASN A 149 -0.44 -10.18 -11.34
CA ASN A 149 -0.68 -8.75 -11.54
C ASN A 149 -0.48 -8.29 -12.99
N ALA A 150 0.59 -8.72 -13.67
CA ALA A 150 0.90 -8.26 -15.02
C ALA A 150 0.27 -9.12 -16.13
N GLY A 151 -0.21 -10.32 -15.78
CA GLY A 151 -0.64 -11.35 -16.72
C GLY A 151 0.51 -12.30 -17.11
N PRO A 152 0.21 -13.61 -17.32
CA PRO A 152 1.19 -14.64 -17.67
C PRO A 152 2.07 -14.29 -18.86
N GLY A 153 1.48 -13.85 -19.98
CA GLY A 153 2.23 -13.53 -21.19
C GLY A 153 3.17 -12.32 -21.03
N ARG A 154 2.81 -11.35 -20.18
CA ARG A 154 3.70 -10.22 -19.87
C ARG A 154 4.85 -10.67 -18.97
N TYR A 155 4.59 -11.55 -18.02
CA TYR A 155 5.64 -12.15 -17.20
C TYR A 155 6.61 -12.99 -18.05
N GLU A 156 6.10 -13.83 -18.96
CA GLU A 156 6.92 -14.61 -19.90
C GLU A 156 7.77 -13.72 -20.81
N ALA A 157 7.19 -12.66 -21.37
CA ALA A 157 7.95 -11.67 -22.13
C ALA A 157 9.06 -11.02 -21.29
N SER A 158 8.87 -10.92 -19.97
CA SER A 158 9.91 -10.39 -19.08
C SER A 158 11.07 -11.34 -18.84
N LEU A 159 10.82 -12.64 -18.86
CA LEU A 159 11.88 -13.66 -18.87
C LEU A 159 12.72 -13.58 -20.16
N ALA A 160 12.14 -13.06 -21.25
CA ALA A 160 12.82 -12.76 -22.51
C ALA A 160 13.45 -11.35 -22.58
N GLY A 161 13.50 -10.61 -21.46
CA GLY A 161 14.20 -9.32 -21.35
C GLY A 161 13.32 -8.07 -21.44
N ARG A 162 11.99 -8.21 -21.61
CA ARG A 162 11.08 -7.05 -21.53
C ARG A 162 10.88 -6.62 -20.06
N PRO A 163 11.11 -5.36 -19.67
CA PRO A 163 10.92 -4.98 -18.28
C PRO A 163 9.45 -5.10 -17.84
N LEU A 164 9.22 -5.64 -16.63
CA LEU A 164 7.91 -5.61 -15.98
C LEU A 164 7.49 -4.16 -15.65
N PRO A 165 6.19 -3.84 -15.60
CA PRO A 165 5.70 -2.54 -15.14
C PRO A 165 6.20 -2.20 -13.73
N ALA A 166 6.37 -0.91 -13.42
CA ALA A 166 6.80 -0.47 -12.10
C ALA A 166 5.82 -0.90 -11.00
N GLU A 167 4.51 -0.81 -11.28
CA GLU A 167 3.44 -1.30 -10.42
C GLU A 167 3.58 -2.79 -10.10
N THR A 168 3.81 -3.63 -11.10
CA THR A 168 4.03 -5.07 -10.90
C THR A 168 5.24 -5.35 -10.03
N ARG A 169 6.35 -4.63 -10.22
CA ARG A 169 7.54 -4.80 -9.36
C ARG A 169 7.25 -4.39 -7.91
N ALA A 170 6.49 -3.32 -7.70
CA ALA A 170 6.06 -2.88 -6.38
C ALA A 170 5.12 -3.91 -5.72
N TYR A 171 4.17 -4.46 -6.49
CA TYR A 171 3.26 -5.51 -6.05
C TYR A 171 4.02 -6.77 -5.57
N VAL A 172 5.00 -7.23 -6.36
CA VAL A 172 5.87 -8.36 -5.98
C VAL A 172 6.62 -8.03 -4.69
N ALA A 173 7.28 -6.87 -4.62
CA ALA A 173 8.05 -6.46 -3.43
C ALA A 173 7.20 -6.37 -2.17
N LEU A 174 5.93 -5.96 -2.29
CA LEU A 174 4.97 -5.90 -1.19
C LEU A 174 4.60 -7.29 -0.65
N LEU A 175 4.37 -8.26 -1.54
CA LEU A 175 3.77 -9.55 -1.17
C LEU A 175 4.80 -10.66 -0.91
N THR A 176 5.98 -10.61 -1.54
CA THR A 176 7.04 -11.63 -1.36
C THR A 176 7.35 -11.94 0.11
N PRO A 177 7.52 -10.95 1.03
CA PRO A 177 7.83 -11.26 2.44
C PRO A 177 6.73 -12.05 3.15
N ILE A 178 5.46 -11.80 2.81
CA ILE A 178 4.31 -12.52 3.38
C ILE A 178 4.28 -13.96 2.87
N ILE A 179 4.69 -14.15 1.62
CA ILE A 179 4.61 -15.42 0.91
C ILE A 179 5.75 -16.36 1.29
N ASP A 180 6.96 -15.84 1.39
CA ASP A 180 8.16 -16.59 1.77
C ASP A 180 8.25 -16.85 3.29
N GLY A 181 7.20 -16.51 4.06
CA GLY A 181 7.14 -16.72 5.51
C GLY A 181 8.08 -15.83 6.34
N SER A 182 8.76 -14.88 5.69
CA SER A 182 9.70 -13.94 6.33
C SER A 182 8.99 -12.77 7.03
N GLY A 183 7.72 -12.52 6.67
CA GLY A 183 6.83 -11.59 7.35
C GLY A 183 6.16 -12.27 8.54
N SER A 184 6.68 -12.03 9.74
CA SER A 184 6.04 -12.44 11.00
C SER A 184 4.56 -12.09 10.98
N THR A 185 3.72 -13.09 11.16
CA THR A 185 2.25 -13.05 11.09
C THR A 185 1.69 -12.26 12.27
N ASN A 186 1.80 -10.92 12.22
CA ASN A 186 1.13 -10.00 13.12
C ASN A 186 0.25 -9.06 12.28
N PRO A 187 -1.09 -9.16 12.34
CA PRO A 187 -2.00 -8.31 11.56
C PRO A 187 -1.82 -6.82 11.84
N THR A 188 -1.20 -6.45 12.96
CA THR A 188 -0.85 -5.07 13.34
C THR A 188 0.20 -4.45 12.41
N VAL A 189 1.14 -5.24 11.89
CA VAL A 189 2.30 -4.71 11.14
C VAL A 189 1.91 -4.21 9.75
N ILE A 190 0.94 -4.86 9.08
CA ILE A 190 0.51 -4.45 7.73
C ILE A 190 -0.25 -3.11 7.76
N ALA A 191 -1.04 -2.85 8.80
CA ALA A 191 -1.69 -1.55 9.02
C ALA A 191 -0.70 -0.44 9.44
N GLU A 192 0.50 -0.82 9.90
CA GLU A 192 1.55 0.10 10.34
C GLU A 192 2.54 0.44 9.23
N ILE A 193 2.82 -0.50 8.31
CA ILE A 193 3.56 -0.26 7.07
C ILE A 193 2.82 0.79 6.22
N ASP A 194 1.50 0.67 6.11
CA ASP A 194 0.68 1.61 5.36
C ASP A 194 0.87 3.04 5.89
N ARG A 195 0.75 3.25 7.20
CA ARG A 195 0.90 4.58 7.85
C ARG A 195 2.31 5.18 7.77
N SER A 196 3.33 4.35 7.69
CA SER A 196 4.73 4.79 7.79
C SER A 196 5.38 5.08 6.44
N VAL A 197 4.80 4.57 5.35
CA VAL A 197 5.29 4.75 3.98
C VAL A 197 4.75 6.03 3.36
N TRP A 198 3.48 6.39 3.57
CA TRP A 198 2.92 7.65 3.04
C TRP A 198 3.50 8.90 3.70
N THR A 199 3.90 8.82 4.98
CA THR A 199 4.55 9.93 5.71
C THR A 199 6.03 10.12 5.34
N ARG A 200 6.65 9.13 4.67
CA ARG A 200 8.05 9.19 4.23
C ARG A 200 8.21 9.39 2.71
N ALA A 201 7.12 9.32 1.95
CA ALA A 201 7.13 9.69 0.54
C ALA A 201 7.09 11.23 0.41
N PRO A 202 8.00 11.87 -0.34
CA PRO A 202 7.89 13.31 -0.58
C PRO A 202 6.62 13.57 -1.38
N LEU A 203 5.72 14.41 -0.84
CA LEU A 203 4.43 14.73 -1.46
C LEU A 203 4.53 15.58 -2.74
N PHE A 204 5.72 15.89 -3.21
CA PHE A 204 5.96 16.59 -4.48
C PHE A 204 7.25 16.09 -5.13
N ILE A 205 7.19 15.75 -6.43
CA ILE A 205 8.37 15.76 -7.28
C ILE A 205 8.66 17.24 -7.57
N ALA A 206 9.73 17.78 -6.99
CA ALA A 206 10.25 19.07 -7.42
C ALA A 206 10.75 18.94 -8.87
N GLN A 207 10.01 19.53 -9.81
CA GLN A 207 10.48 19.77 -11.17
C GLN A 207 11.77 20.60 -11.05
N SER A 208 12.93 19.97 -11.23
CA SER A 208 14.19 20.70 -11.30
C SER A 208 14.11 21.60 -12.53
N GLY A 209 13.97 22.91 -12.27
CA GLY A 209 13.90 23.94 -13.28
C GLY A 209 15.08 23.80 -14.23
N ARG A 210 14.77 23.55 -15.50
CA ARG A 210 15.73 23.67 -16.58
C ARG A 210 15.90 25.16 -16.85
N ASN A 211 16.68 25.81 -15.99
CA ASN A 211 17.19 27.15 -16.26
C ASN A 211 18.19 26.99 -17.40
N SER A 212 17.80 27.42 -18.59
CA SER A 212 18.70 27.69 -19.70
C SER A 212 19.72 28.73 -19.24
N ALA A 213 20.90 28.26 -18.87
CA ALA A 213 22.07 29.11 -18.73
C ALA A 213 22.49 29.55 -20.13
N THR A 214 22.05 30.73 -20.53
CA THR A 214 22.66 31.51 -21.61
C THR A 214 24.03 31.98 -21.12
N ALA A 215 25.08 31.28 -21.53
CA ALA A 215 26.45 31.77 -21.42
C ALA A 215 26.77 32.57 -22.69
N SER A 216 26.84 33.89 -22.53
CA SER A 216 27.37 34.83 -23.53
C SER A 216 28.89 34.87 -23.45
N VAL A 217 29.61 34.64 -24.55
CA VAL A 217 30.99 35.13 -24.79
C VAL A 217 31.17 35.37 -26.31
N PRO A 218 31.92 36.42 -26.74
CA PRO A 218 31.69 37.13 -27.98
C PRO A 218 32.58 36.72 -29.16
N ALA A 219 32.27 37.35 -30.29
CA ALA A 219 32.86 37.23 -31.62
C ALA A 219 34.38 37.38 -31.70
N ASP A 220 35.00 36.59 -32.58
CA ASP A 220 36.00 37.10 -33.51
C ASP A 220 36.00 36.29 -34.83
N ARG A 221 36.15 36.99 -35.96
CA ARG A 221 36.23 36.49 -37.35
C ARG A 221 37.60 36.95 -37.89
N PRO A 222 38.23 36.32 -38.91
CA PRO A 222 37.77 36.42 -40.31
C PRO A 222 38.08 35.16 -41.19
N ALA A 223 37.23 34.81 -42.16
CA ALA A 223 37.33 35.02 -43.64
C ALA A 223 38.03 33.88 -44.43
N ASP A 224 37.29 33.16 -45.28
CA ASP A 224 37.32 33.32 -46.75
C ASP A 224 36.54 32.21 -47.50
N GLY A 225 35.91 32.59 -48.63
CA GLY A 225 35.49 31.68 -49.70
C GLY A 225 33.98 31.44 -49.90
N ALA A 226 33.36 32.19 -50.81
CA ALA A 226 32.04 31.95 -51.41
C ALA A 226 32.22 31.59 -52.93
N PRO A 227 31.18 31.41 -53.78
CA PRO A 227 29.71 31.42 -53.55
C PRO A 227 28.89 30.36 -54.36
N ALA A 228 27.55 30.54 -54.33
CA ALA A 228 26.48 30.07 -55.25
C ALA A 228 25.60 28.90 -54.73
N ALA A 229 24.25 28.91 -54.74
CA ALA A 229 23.25 29.88 -55.20
C ALA A 229 21.87 29.64 -54.51
N THR A 230 21.19 30.76 -54.27
CA THR A 230 19.75 31.13 -54.21
C THR A 230 18.61 30.09 -54.21
N ALA A 231 17.69 30.20 -53.22
CA ALA A 231 16.22 30.39 -53.31
C ALA A 231 15.59 30.08 -51.91
N VAL A 232 15.12 30.99 -51.05
CA VAL A 232 14.01 31.99 -51.08
C VAL A 232 12.59 31.39 -51.08
N ARG A 233 11.97 31.40 -49.86
CA ARG A 233 10.56 31.66 -49.48
C ARG A 233 9.49 30.60 -49.77
N ASP A 234 8.41 30.42 -48.99
CA ASP A 234 7.94 30.91 -47.68
C ASP A 234 6.77 29.99 -47.25
N VAL A 235 6.41 30.05 -45.97
CA VAL A 235 5.37 29.30 -45.26
C VAL A 235 4.00 29.95 -45.46
N SER A 236 2.97 29.14 -45.75
CA SER A 236 1.57 29.21 -45.23
C SER A 236 0.54 28.87 -46.30
N ALA A 237 -0.32 27.88 -46.03
CA ALA A 237 -1.79 28.00 -46.02
C ALA A 237 -2.52 26.64 -46.17
N ILE A 238 -3.29 26.29 -45.12
CA ILE A 238 -4.72 25.88 -45.15
C ILE A 238 -5.09 24.54 -45.85
N GLU A 239 -5.52 23.56 -45.03
CA GLU A 239 -6.34 22.34 -45.36
C GLU A 239 -7.66 22.65 -46.12
N PRO A 240 -8.56 21.69 -46.45
CA PRO A 240 -8.45 20.26 -46.81
C PRO A 240 -9.16 19.97 -48.17
N GLN A 241 -8.86 18.85 -48.84
CA GLN A 241 -9.67 18.40 -50.00
C GLN A 241 -10.17 16.97 -49.79
N SER A 242 -11.46 16.89 -49.48
CA SER A 242 -12.34 15.73 -49.54
C SER A 242 -12.49 15.22 -50.98
N ASN A 243 -12.31 13.92 -51.21
CA ASN A 243 -12.89 13.24 -52.37
C ASN A 243 -13.76 12.08 -51.87
N GLY A 244 -15.07 12.29 -51.95
CA GLY A 244 -16.08 11.29 -51.63
C GLY A 244 -16.19 10.23 -52.71
N LEU A 245 -16.59 9.03 -52.28
CA LEU A 245 -17.32 8.11 -53.13
C LEU A 245 -18.27 7.30 -52.24
N PHE A 246 -19.51 7.74 -52.15
CA PHE A 246 -20.61 6.94 -51.61
C PHE A 246 -21.24 6.13 -52.74
N VAL A 247 -21.55 4.87 -52.48
CA VAL A 247 -22.73 4.19 -53.03
C VAL A 247 -23.50 3.58 -51.86
N ALA A 248 -24.71 4.08 -51.64
CA ALA A 248 -25.77 3.45 -50.85
C ALA A 248 -26.64 2.62 -51.82
N ARG A 249 -27.08 1.40 -51.47
CA ARG A 249 -28.42 1.04 -50.93
C ARG A 249 -28.65 -0.43 -51.37
N THR A 250 -29.42 -1.34 -50.78
CA THR A 250 -30.32 -1.42 -49.61
C THR A 250 -30.76 -2.90 -49.47
N THR A 251 -30.88 -3.37 -48.22
CA THR A 251 -31.93 -4.27 -47.64
C THR A 251 -32.41 -5.54 -48.35
N ALA A 252 -32.33 -6.69 -47.66
CA ALA A 252 -33.46 -7.36 -46.98
C ALA A 252 -33.35 -8.90 -46.97
N GLY A 253 -33.60 -9.52 -45.80
CA GLY A 253 -34.20 -10.85 -45.71
C GLY A 253 -33.31 -12.01 -45.23
N GLU A 254 -33.31 -12.25 -43.92
CA GLU A 254 -33.28 -13.61 -43.34
C GLU A 254 -34.74 -14.13 -43.23
N PRO A 255 -35.04 -15.40 -42.84
CA PRO A 255 -34.17 -16.58 -42.64
C PRO A 255 -34.75 -17.89 -43.26
N GLN A 256 -34.08 -19.03 -43.05
CA GLN A 256 -34.71 -20.35 -42.88
C GLN A 256 -34.19 -20.99 -41.59
#